data_AF-A0A0G1NGC7-F1
#
_entry.id   AF-A0A0G1NGC7-F1
#
_cell.length_a   1.000
_cell.length_b   1.000
_cell.length_c   1.000
_cell.angle_alpha   90.00
_cell.angle_beta   90.00
_cell.angle_gamma   90.00
#
_symmetry.space_group_name_H-M   'P 1'
#
loop_
_entity.id
_entity.type
_entity.pdbx_description
1 polymer ?
#
loop_
_entity_poly.entity_id
_entity_poly.type
_entity_poly.pdbx_seq_one_letter_code
_entity_poly.pdbx_strand_id
1 'polypeptide(L)'
;GFPGILEKEKGSALHYHNEKNSCYWCDEWREAVASKDRVIHESSHFVVFSPKACRWSYEVVLVPKNHKPNFGFIDEMEINDLAKVLPGALKAYKDSFDNPDRNYWIHTMRYEPYHWHIGFIPHLKVFGALELGAGIWVSDKATPEDSGKKLSAAFPVI
;
A
#
# COMPACT_ATOMS: atom_id res chain seq x y z
N GLY A 1 12.96 -3.09 -0.85
CA GLY A 1 12.86 -2.63 0.54
C GLY A 1 14.24 -2.53 1.16
N PHE A 2 14.41 -1.69 2.17
CA PHE A 2 15.66 -1.61 2.94
C PHE A 2 15.88 -2.90 3.76
N PRO A 3 17.13 -3.33 3.98
CA PRO A 3 17.43 -4.48 4.83
C PRO A 3 16.75 -4.36 6.21
N GLY A 4 16.11 -5.44 6.66
CA GLY A 4 15.46 -5.51 7.98
C GLY A 4 14.07 -4.87 8.09
N ILE A 5 13.50 -4.31 7.01
CA ILE A 5 12.14 -3.72 7.06
C ILE A 5 11.08 -4.75 7.48
N LEU A 6 11.19 -5.98 6.98
CA LEU A 6 10.27 -7.07 7.27
C LEU A 6 10.26 -7.46 8.76
N GLU A 7 11.43 -7.50 9.41
CA GLU A 7 11.50 -7.77 10.85
C GLU A 7 10.93 -6.62 11.68
N LYS A 8 11.12 -5.37 11.25
CA LYS A 8 10.49 -4.22 11.90
C LYS A 8 8.97 -4.28 11.79
N GLU A 9 8.44 -4.50 10.59
CA GLU A 9 6.99 -4.59 10.38
C GLU A 9 6.37 -5.77 11.14
N LYS A 10 7.07 -6.91 11.23
CA LYS A 10 6.65 -8.03 12.08
C LYS A 10 6.52 -7.61 13.55
N GLY A 11 7.53 -6.92 14.08
CA GLY A 11 7.50 -6.38 15.44
C GLY A 11 6.34 -5.42 15.66
N SER A 12 6.12 -4.49 14.72
CA SER A 12 5.01 -3.54 14.77
C SER A 12 3.63 -4.21 14.69
N ALA A 13 3.48 -5.21 13.82
CA ALA A 13 2.23 -5.98 13.70
C ALA A 13 1.89 -6.72 15.01
N LEU A 14 2.89 -7.37 15.62
CA LEU A 14 2.71 -8.06 16.90
C LEU A 14 2.38 -7.09 18.03
N HIS A 15 3.09 -5.96 18.10
CA HIS A 15 2.83 -4.92 19.09
C HIS A 15 1.42 -4.36 18.96
N TYR A 16 1.01 -3.97 17.76
CA TYR A 16 -0.35 -3.47 17.48
C TYR A 16 -1.41 -4.48 17.88
N HIS A 17 -1.22 -5.75 17.50
CA HIS A 17 -2.15 -6.81 17.87
C HIS A 17 -2.24 -7.01 19.38
N ASN A 18 -1.13 -6.97 20.12
CA ASN A 18 -1.16 -7.10 21.57
C ASN A 18 -1.87 -5.93 22.27
N GLU A 19 -1.82 -4.72 21.69
CA GLU A 19 -2.48 -3.54 22.27
C GLU A 19 -3.95 -3.38 21.87
N LYS A 20 -4.29 -3.72 20.62
CA LYS A 20 -5.60 -3.47 20.01
C LYS A 20 -6.45 -4.73 19.84
N ASN A 21 -5.84 -5.91 19.98
CA ASN A 21 -6.45 -7.21 19.69
C ASN A 21 -7.01 -7.30 18.26
N SER A 22 -6.33 -6.65 17.32
CA SER A 22 -6.72 -6.54 15.91
C SER A 22 -5.47 -6.42 15.01
N CYS A 23 -5.66 -6.55 13.69
CA CYS A 23 -4.60 -6.42 12.72
C CYS A 23 -4.52 -4.98 12.18
N TYR A 24 -3.32 -4.39 12.21
CA TYR A 24 -3.06 -3.04 11.71
C TYR A 24 -3.62 -2.81 10.29
N TRP A 25 -3.24 -3.65 9.32
CA TRP A 25 -3.68 -3.48 7.94
C TRP A 25 -5.19 -3.67 7.76
N CYS A 26 -5.80 -4.57 8.54
CA CYS A 26 -7.26 -4.74 8.52
C CYS A 26 -7.99 -3.47 8.98
N ASP A 27 -7.49 -2.82 10.01
CA ASP A 27 -8.11 -1.61 10.54
C ASP A 27 -7.83 -0.41 9.65
N GLU A 28 -6.61 -0.29 9.12
CA GLU A 28 -6.21 0.79 8.22
C GLU A 28 -7.05 0.81 6.93
N TRP A 29 -7.24 -0.34 6.26
CA TRP A 29 -8.05 -0.36 5.03
C TRP A 29 -9.54 -0.13 5.31
N ARG A 30 -10.08 -0.66 6.42
CA ARG A 30 -11.48 -0.44 6.80
C ARG A 30 -11.74 1.04 7.06
N GLU A 31 -10.81 1.69 7.75
CA GLU A 31 -10.91 3.12 7.99
C GLU A 31 -10.83 3.92 6.69
N ALA A 32 -9.89 3.58 5.79
CA ALA A 32 -9.78 4.23 4.48
C ALA A 32 -11.08 4.10 3.66
N VAL A 33 -11.69 2.91 3.64
CA VAL A 33 -12.99 2.68 2.97
C VAL A 33 -14.11 3.49 3.62
N ALA A 34 -14.12 3.60 4.95
CA ALA A 34 -15.11 4.41 5.66
C ALA A 34 -14.99 5.92 5.34
N SER A 35 -13.76 6.44 5.25
CA SER A 35 -13.51 7.87 4.96
C SER A 35 -13.60 8.22 3.47
N LYS A 36 -13.34 7.26 2.57
CA LYS A 36 -13.33 7.37 1.09
C LYS A 36 -12.32 8.33 0.48
N ASP A 37 -11.71 9.21 1.27
CA ASP A 37 -10.75 10.23 0.84
C ASP A 37 -9.38 9.67 0.45
N ARG A 38 -9.02 8.50 0.97
CA ARG A 38 -7.73 7.82 0.67
C ARG A 38 -7.84 6.59 -0.22
N VAL A 39 -9.05 6.16 -0.56
CA VAL A 39 -9.28 5.00 -1.43
C VAL A 39 -9.00 5.37 -2.89
N ILE A 40 -8.24 4.52 -3.56
CA ILE A 40 -7.92 4.64 -4.98
C ILE A 40 -8.80 3.72 -5.79
N HIS A 41 -8.94 2.47 -5.34
CA HIS A 41 -9.81 1.48 -5.95
C HIS A 41 -10.21 0.42 -4.93
N GLU A 42 -11.45 -0.06 -5.02
CA GLU A 42 -11.95 -1.19 -4.25
C GLU A 42 -12.51 -2.23 -5.21
N SER A 43 -11.95 -3.45 -5.16
CA SER A 43 -12.42 -4.59 -5.94
C SER A 43 -13.15 -5.60 -5.05
N SER A 44 -13.51 -6.76 -5.59
CA SER A 44 -14.18 -7.81 -4.82
C SER A 44 -13.32 -8.31 -3.64
N HIS A 45 -12.01 -8.46 -3.84
CA HIS A 45 -11.10 -9.06 -2.87
C HIS A 45 -10.01 -8.12 -2.35
N PHE A 46 -9.78 -6.96 -2.96
CA PHE A 46 -8.68 -6.05 -2.60
C PHE A 46 -9.15 -4.62 -2.38
N VAL A 47 -8.36 -3.89 -1.61
CA VAL A 47 -8.45 -2.43 -1.48
C VAL A 47 -7.11 -1.84 -1.84
N VAL A 48 -7.12 -0.86 -2.73
CA VAL A 48 -5.96 -0.03 -3.10
C VAL A 48 -6.20 1.35 -2.51
N PHE A 49 -5.30 1.81 -1.65
CA PHE A 49 -5.44 3.09 -0.95
C PHE A 49 -4.08 3.70 -0.60
N SER A 50 -4.07 4.98 -0.25
CA SER A 50 -2.90 5.65 0.30
C SER A 50 -2.92 5.56 1.83
N PRO A 51 -1.93 4.94 2.50
CA PRO A 51 -1.90 4.83 3.97
C PRO A 51 -1.84 6.19 4.67
N LYS A 52 -2.34 6.29 5.91
CA LYS A 52 -2.21 7.53 6.70
C LYS A 52 -0.75 7.96 6.90
N ALA A 53 0.11 7.00 7.18
CA ALA A 53 1.51 7.22 7.46
C ALA A 53 2.40 6.97 6.23
N CYS A 54 2.05 7.59 5.09
CA CYS A 54 2.88 7.54 3.88
C CYS A 54 4.28 8.12 4.14
N ARG A 55 5.31 7.37 3.78
CA ARG A 55 6.70 7.81 3.75
C ARG A 55 7.03 8.54 2.46
N TRP A 56 6.38 8.17 1.36
CA TRP A 56 6.57 8.79 0.06
C TRP A 56 5.28 9.45 -0.43
N SER A 57 5.40 10.58 -1.13
CA SER A 57 4.26 11.17 -1.82
C SER A 57 3.75 10.21 -2.87
N TYR A 58 2.43 10.00 -2.87
CA TYR A 58 1.78 8.99 -3.69
C TYR A 58 2.27 7.55 -3.39
N GLU A 59 2.66 7.25 -2.14
CA GLU A 59 2.77 5.85 -1.70
C GLU A 59 1.37 5.23 -1.67
N VAL A 60 1.28 4.05 -2.27
CA VAL A 60 0.03 3.28 -2.37
C VAL A 60 0.26 1.89 -1.84
N VAL A 61 -0.77 1.36 -1.17
CA VAL A 61 -0.80 0.01 -0.66
C VAL A 61 -2.03 -0.72 -1.21
N LEU A 62 -1.82 -1.95 -1.64
CA LEU A 62 -2.85 -2.93 -2.00
C LEU A 62 -2.86 -4.02 -0.94
N VAL A 63 -4.01 -4.24 -0.29
CA VAL A 63 -4.21 -5.21 0.79
C VAL A 63 -5.42 -6.09 0.47
N PRO A 64 -5.39 -7.41 0.71
CA PRO A 64 -6.59 -8.22 0.60
C PRO A 64 -7.58 -7.90 1.72
N LYS A 65 -8.88 -7.94 1.40
CA LYS A 65 -9.94 -7.74 2.38
C LYS A 65 -9.95 -8.86 3.44
N ASN A 66 -9.63 -10.08 3.01
CA ASN A 66 -9.46 -11.24 3.88
C ASN A 66 -8.05 -11.25 4.47
N HIS A 67 -7.97 -11.32 5.80
CA HIS A 67 -6.70 -11.38 6.50
C HIS A 67 -5.94 -12.66 6.12
N LYS A 68 -4.74 -12.49 5.55
CA LYS A 68 -3.79 -13.57 5.29
C LYS A 68 -2.37 -13.08 5.60
N PRO A 69 -1.53 -13.86 6.30
CA PRO A 69 -0.15 -13.46 6.57
C PRO A 69 0.76 -13.65 5.36
N ASN A 70 0.42 -14.61 4.49
CA ASN A 70 1.24 -15.00 3.36
C ASN A 70 0.54 -14.72 2.03
N PHE A 71 1.26 -14.09 1.10
CA PHE A 71 0.83 -13.91 -0.29
C PHE A 71 0.53 -15.26 -0.97
N GLY A 72 1.27 -16.31 -0.64
CA GLY A 72 1.05 -17.65 -1.19
C GLY A 72 -0.23 -18.36 -0.73
N PHE A 73 -1.02 -17.76 0.17
CA PHE A 73 -2.31 -18.29 0.61
C PHE A 73 -3.50 -17.70 -0.18
N ILE A 74 -3.24 -16.94 -1.25
CA ILE A 74 -4.29 -16.45 -2.13
C ILE A 74 -4.95 -17.60 -2.92
N ASP A 75 -6.25 -17.52 -3.10
CA ASP A 75 -7.02 -18.49 -3.89
C ASP A 75 -7.19 -18.04 -5.35
N GLU A 76 -7.80 -18.89 -6.18
CA GLU A 76 -7.97 -18.62 -7.62
C GLU A 76 -8.85 -17.39 -7.90
N MET A 77 -9.86 -17.11 -7.07
CA MET A 77 -10.72 -15.93 -7.24
C MET A 77 -9.94 -14.66 -6.92
N GLU A 78 -9.16 -14.67 -5.84
CA GLU A 78 -8.27 -13.59 -5.47
C GLU A 78 -7.15 -13.37 -6.50
N ILE A 79 -6.59 -14.44 -7.09
CA ILE A 79 -5.60 -14.31 -8.17
C ILE A 79 -6.21 -13.60 -9.38
N ASN A 80 -7.41 -14.01 -9.80
CA ASN A 80 -8.10 -13.42 -10.94
C ASN A 80 -8.46 -11.94 -10.70
N ASP A 81 -8.83 -11.57 -9.48
CA ASP A 81 -9.09 -10.17 -9.13
C ASP A 81 -7.78 -9.36 -9.06
N LEU A 82 -6.73 -9.90 -8.43
CA LEU A 82 -5.41 -9.27 -8.35
C LEU A 82 -4.82 -8.99 -9.74
N ALA A 83 -4.99 -9.92 -10.68
CA ALA A 83 -4.53 -9.79 -12.07
C ALA A 83 -5.10 -8.56 -12.78
N LYS A 84 -6.23 -8.03 -12.29
CA LYS A 84 -6.85 -6.80 -12.81
C LYS A 84 -6.42 -5.58 -12.00
N VAL A 85 -6.49 -5.68 -10.67
CA VAL A 85 -6.23 -4.55 -9.76
C VAL A 85 -4.77 -4.09 -9.81
N LEU A 86 -3.82 -5.03 -9.87
CA LEU A 86 -2.39 -4.74 -9.86
C LEU A 86 -1.96 -3.90 -11.08
N PRO A 87 -2.29 -4.27 -12.33
CA PRO A 87 -2.07 -3.39 -13.48
C PRO A 87 -2.81 -2.06 -13.40
N GLY A 88 -4.02 -2.05 -12.81
CA GLY A 88 -4.80 -0.82 -12.58
C GLY A 88 -4.04 0.20 -11.74
N ALA A 89 -3.44 -0.23 -10.62
CA ALA A 89 -2.62 0.63 -9.77
C ALA A 89 -1.39 1.19 -10.50
N LEU A 90 -0.71 0.36 -11.30
CA LEU A 90 0.43 0.81 -12.10
C LEU A 90 0.03 1.79 -13.21
N LYS A 91 -1.15 1.60 -13.80
CA LYS A 91 -1.70 2.49 -14.83
C LYS A 91 -2.16 3.82 -14.26
N ALA A 92 -2.69 3.85 -13.04
CA ALA A 92 -3.05 5.09 -12.35
C ALA A 92 -1.83 6.04 -12.21
N TYR A 93 -0.65 5.50 -11.90
CA TYR A 93 0.59 6.30 -11.92
C TYR A 93 0.95 6.79 -13.31
N LYS A 94 0.84 5.91 -14.31
CA LYS A 94 1.13 6.25 -15.71
C LYS A 94 0.31 7.46 -16.16
N ASP A 95 -0.99 7.39 -15.92
CA ASP A 95 -1.94 8.39 -16.41
C ASP A 95 -1.89 9.69 -15.57
N SER A 96 -1.42 9.62 -14.32
CA SER A 96 -1.28 10.78 -13.41
C SER A 96 0.02 11.57 -13.58
N PHE A 97 1.09 10.95 -14.08
CA PHE A 97 2.45 11.50 -14.00
C PHE A 97 3.30 11.27 -15.27
N ASP A 98 2.67 11.12 -16.43
CA ASP A 98 3.38 10.92 -17.71
C ASP A 98 4.31 9.70 -17.71
N ASN A 99 3.79 8.55 -17.25
CA ASN A 99 4.50 7.28 -17.21
C ASN A 99 5.85 7.29 -16.47
N PRO A 100 5.88 7.63 -15.16
CA PRO A 100 7.12 7.63 -14.40
C PRO A 100 7.62 6.20 -14.18
N ASP A 101 8.94 6.11 -13.94
CA ASP A 101 9.52 4.94 -13.31
C ASP A 101 8.85 4.69 -11.96
N ARG A 102 8.67 3.41 -11.63
CA ARG A 102 7.92 3.00 -10.44
C ARG A 102 8.41 1.65 -9.95
N ASN A 103 8.35 1.47 -8.64
CA ASN A 103 8.60 0.19 -8.02
C ASN A 103 7.38 -0.29 -7.26
N TYR A 104 7.27 -1.61 -7.15
CA TYR A 104 6.39 -2.25 -6.20
C TYR A 104 7.10 -3.43 -5.55
N TRP A 105 6.60 -3.84 -4.39
CA TRP A 105 7.13 -4.98 -3.64
C TRP A 105 5.99 -5.67 -2.91
N ILE A 106 6.19 -6.95 -2.62
CA ILE A 106 5.25 -7.74 -1.82
C ILE A 106 5.90 -7.95 -0.45
N HIS A 107 5.22 -7.53 0.61
CA HIS A 107 5.57 -7.91 1.96
C HIS A 107 4.67 -9.04 2.42
N THR A 108 5.28 -10.15 2.81
CA THR A 108 4.59 -11.41 3.10
C THR A 108 5.35 -12.17 4.20
N MET A 109 4.62 -12.84 5.09
CA MET A 109 5.14 -13.60 6.22
C MET A 109 4.43 -14.94 6.36
N ARG A 110 4.94 -15.84 7.20
CA ARG A 110 4.29 -17.16 7.46
C ARG A 110 3.49 -17.20 8.76
N TYR A 111 3.38 -16.09 9.49
CA TYR A 111 2.86 -16.08 10.84
C TYR A 111 1.85 -14.95 11.06
N GLU A 112 0.82 -15.26 11.82
CA GLU A 112 -0.07 -14.28 12.46
C GLU A 112 0.71 -13.43 13.48
N PRO A 113 0.30 -12.18 13.76
CA PRO A 113 -0.87 -11.46 13.22
C PRO A 113 -0.54 -10.60 11.98
N TYR A 114 0.48 -10.98 11.21
CA TYR A 114 0.93 -10.22 10.05
C TYR A 114 -0.10 -10.31 8.91
N HIS A 115 -0.24 -9.25 8.12
CA HIS A 115 -1.14 -9.23 6.96
C HIS A 115 -0.33 -8.79 5.73
N TRP A 116 -0.26 -9.68 4.73
CA TRP A 116 0.51 -9.38 3.53
C TRP A 116 -0.11 -8.21 2.77
N HIS A 117 0.75 -7.47 2.08
CA HIS A 117 0.34 -6.33 1.26
C HIS A 117 1.35 -6.07 0.14
N ILE A 118 0.95 -5.30 -0.86
CA ILE A 118 1.82 -4.80 -1.93
C ILE A 118 1.98 -3.29 -1.75
N GLY A 119 3.23 -2.83 -1.62
CA GLY A 119 3.55 -1.42 -1.62
C GLY A 119 3.94 -0.96 -3.03
N PHE A 120 3.56 0.26 -3.39
CA PHE A 120 3.91 0.90 -4.66
C PHE A 120 4.43 2.31 -4.42
N ILE A 121 5.44 2.70 -5.18
CA ILE A 121 5.95 4.08 -5.20
C ILE A 121 6.28 4.51 -6.63
N PRO A 122 5.94 5.74 -7.02
CA PRO A 122 6.44 6.38 -8.24
C PRO A 122 7.73 7.16 -7.95
N HIS A 123 8.67 7.15 -8.88
CA HIS A 123 9.92 7.92 -8.78
C HIS A 123 9.71 9.37 -9.22
N LEU A 124 9.01 10.15 -8.39
CA LEU A 124 8.69 11.55 -8.70
C LEU A 124 9.72 12.56 -8.16
N LYS A 125 10.65 12.13 -7.32
CA LYS A 125 11.73 12.98 -6.80
C LYS A 125 13.02 12.18 -6.62
N VAL A 126 14.13 12.90 -6.68
CA VAL A 126 15.45 12.37 -6.30
C VAL A 126 15.59 12.49 -4.79
N PHE A 127 16.06 11.43 -4.13
CA PHE A 127 16.28 11.43 -2.69
C PHE A 127 17.49 12.30 -2.30
N GLY A 128 17.31 13.11 -1.27
CA GLY A 128 18.35 14.01 -0.76
C GLY A 128 19.07 13.43 0.46
N ALA A 129 19.82 14.30 1.14
CA ALA A 129 20.61 13.93 2.32
C ALA A 129 19.75 13.51 3.52
N LEU A 130 18.52 14.03 3.65
CA LEU A 130 17.60 13.64 4.74
C LEU A 130 17.13 12.19 4.57
N GLU A 131 16.67 11.83 3.38
CA GLU A 131 16.19 10.48 3.10
C GLU A 131 17.34 9.46 3.09
N LEU A 132 18.44 9.76 2.39
CA LEU A 132 19.55 8.82 2.21
C LEU A 132 20.51 8.79 3.41
N GLY A 133 20.73 9.93 4.06
CA GLY A 133 21.70 10.06 5.15
C GLY A 133 21.09 9.86 6.53
N ALA A 134 19.96 10.51 6.81
CA ALA A 134 19.31 10.46 8.13
C ALA A 134 18.21 9.39 8.23
N GLY A 135 17.78 8.81 7.10
CA GLY A 135 16.64 7.87 7.07
C GLY A 135 15.30 8.52 7.40
N ILE A 136 15.22 9.86 7.28
CA ILE A 136 14.01 10.64 7.52
C ILE A 136 13.29 10.82 6.18
N TRP A 137 12.08 10.30 6.11
CA TRP A 137 11.26 10.36 4.90
C TRP A 137 10.37 11.59 4.94
N VAL A 138 10.30 12.30 3.81
CA VAL A 138 9.46 13.48 3.65
C VAL A 138 8.48 13.23 2.51
N SER A 139 7.18 13.34 2.78
CA SER A 139 6.14 13.44 1.76
C SER A 139 5.76 14.91 1.57
N ASP A 140 6.39 15.57 0.60
CA ASP A 140 6.27 17.01 0.36
C ASP A 140 5.33 17.36 -0.79
N LYS A 141 4.96 16.40 -1.65
CA LYS A 141 4.17 16.67 -2.87
C LYS A 141 2.67 16.40 -2.74
N ALA A 142 2.25 15.58 -1.79
CA ALA A 142 0.86 15.19 -1.60
C ALA A 142 0.63 14.63 -0.20
N THR A 143 -0.54 14.94 0.37
CA THR A 143 -1.09 14.20 1.50
C THR A 143 -1.63 12.83 1.03
N PRO A 144 -1.89 11.88 1.94
CA PRO A 144 -2.58 10.63 1.60
C PRO A 144 -3.93 10.87 0.91
N GLU A 145 -4.68 11.88 1.35
CA GLU A 145 -5.98 12.26 0.79
C GLU A 145 -5.83 12.85 -0.62
N ASP A 146 -4.82 13.68 -0.86
CA ASP A 146 -4.51 14.18 -2.21
C ASP A 146 -4.11 13.03 -3.16
N SER A 147 -3.35 12.07 -2.63
CA SER A 147 -2.92 10.88 -3.36
C SER A 147 -4.12 10.00 -3.74
N GLY A 148 -5.03 9.75 -2.79
CA GLY A 148 -6.27 9.03 -3.02
C GLY A 148 -7.12 9.66 -4.11
N LYS A 149 -7.36 10.98 -4.02
CA LYS A 149 -8.14 11.73 -5.02
C LYS A 149 -7.51 11.74 -6.41
N LYS A 150 -6.21 12.01 -6.51
CA LYS A 150 -5.53 12.09 -7.82
C LYS A 150 -5.49 10.74 -8.52
N LEU A 151 -5.11 9.68 -7.79
CA LEU A 151 -4.93 8.36 -8.36
C LEU A 151 -6.25 7.64 -8.62
N SER A 152 -7.30 7.86 -7.82
CA SER A 152 -8.64 7.32 -8.10
C SER A 152 -9.20 7.85 -9.42
N ALA A 153 -9.03 9.14 -9.70
CA ALA A 153 -9.47 9.76 -10.96
C ALA A 153 -8.75 9.18 -12.20
N ALA A 154 -7.54 8.64 -12.02
CA ALA A 154 -6.73 8.03 -13.07
C ALA A 154 -6.81 6.49 -13.10
N PHE A 155 -7.54 5.88 -12.17
CA PHE A 155 -7.65 4.43 -12.11
C PHE A 155 -8.55 3.94 -13.26
N PRO A 156 -8.09 2.98 -14.09
CA PRO A 156 -8.87 2.52 -15.22
C PRO A 156 -10.17 1.83 -14.77
N VAL A 157 -11.23 1.96 -15.55
CA VAL A 157 -12.41 1.10 -15.39
C VAL A 157 -12.00 -0.31 -15.82
N ILE A 158 -12.11 -1.26 -14.88
CA ILE A 158 -11.72 -2.66 -15.02
C ILE A 158 -12.96 -3.53 -15.29
#